data_AF-A0A4R5B1L9-F1
#
_entry.id   AF-A0A4R5B1L9-F1
#
_cell.length_a   1.000
_cell.length_b   1.000
_cell.length_c   1.000
_cell.angle_alpha   90.00
_cell.angle_beta   90.00
_cell.angle_gamma   90.00
#
_symmetry.space_group_name_H-M   'P 1'
#
loop_
_entity.id
_entity.type
_entity.pdbx_description
1 polymer ?
#
loop_
_entity_poly.entity_id
_entity_poly.type
_entity_poly.pdbx_seq_one_letter_code
_entity_poly.pdbx_strand_id
1 'polypeptide(L)' 'MSERAAPFYCPYCGEEKLEPLEEEGTWFCPDCVRSFKLKFLGVGAPHTRKEIPR' A
#
# COMPACT_ATOMS: atom_id res chain seq x y z
N MET A 1 3.11 -16.81 -8.24
CA MET A 1 4.06 -15.68 -8.17
C MET A 1 3.89 -15.05 -6.81
N SER A 2 4.94 -15.04 -5.98
CA SER A 2 4.91 -14.27 -4.73
C SER A 2 4.81 -12.80 -5.12
N GLU A 3 3.79 -12.09 -4.64
CA GLU A 3 3.65 -10.65 -4.80
C GLU A 3 4.77 -9.99 -3.97
N ARG A 4 5.93 -9.76 -4.59
CA ARG A 4 7.16 -9.33 -3.91
C ARG A 4 7.31 -7.81 -3.78
N ALA A 5 6.21 -7.06 -3.85
CA ALA A 5 6.27 -5.61 -3.68
C ALA A 5 6.25 -5.27 -2.18
N ALA A 6 7.44 -5.10 -1.61
CA ALA A 6 7.56 -4.49 -0.28
C ALA A 6 7.24 -2.99 -0.38
N PRO A 7 6.42 -2.43 0.53
CA PRO A 7 6.31 -0.99 0.67
C PRO A 7 7.63 -0.40 1.17
N PHE A 8 7.99 0.78 0.66
CA PHE A 8 9.15 1.52 1.15
C PHE A 8 8.83 2.39 2.37
N TYR A 9 7.57 2.80 2.54
CA TYR A 9 7.13 3.72 3.59
C TYR A 9 5.88 3.22 4.30
N CYS A 10 5.82 3.41 5.61
CA CYS A 10 4.62 3.18 6.40
C CYS A 10 3.52 4.15 5.94
N PRO A 11 2.32 3.66 5.56
CA PRO A 11 1.23 4.52 5.09
C PRO A 11 0.65 5.42 6.20
N TYR A 12 1.04 5.21 7.47
CA TYR A 12 0.53 5.97 8.61
C TYR A 12 1.51 7.03 9.12
N CYS A 13 2.81 6.74 9.22
CA CYS A 13 3.81 7.67 9.76
C CYS A 13 4.89 8.10 8.76
N GLY A 14 4.98 7.47 7.59
CA GLY A 14 6.00 7.78 6.59
C GLY A 14 7.39 7.25 6.90
N GLU A 15 7.56 6.42 7.92
CA GLU A 15 8.85 5.79 8.24
C GLU A 15 9.17 4.60 7.33
N GLU A 16 10.45 4.34 7.12
CA GLU A 16 10.95 3.27 6.22
C GLU A 16 11.13 1.92 6.93
N LYS A 17 11.15 1.90 8.28
CA LYS A 17 11.32 0.67 9.04
C LYS A 17 10.02 -0.13 9.00
N LEU A 18 10.00 -1.18 8.18
CA LEU A 18 8.88 -2.08 8.01
C LEU A 18 9.34 -3.54 8.11
N GLU A 19 8.62 -4.32 8.89
CA GLU A 19 8.91 -5.72 9.17
C GLU A 19 7.80 -6.59 8.57
N PRO A 20 8.10 -7.57 7.70
CA PRO A 20 7.08 -8.46 7.16
C PRO A 20 6.57 -9.39 8.26
N LEU A 21 5.27 -9.69 8.25
CA LEU A 21 4.66 -10.67 9.12
C LEU A 21 4.39 -11.98 8.35
N GLU A 22 4.04 -13.05 9.06
CA GLU A 22 3.84 -14.38 8.45
C GLU A 22 2.71 -14.41 7.41
N GLU A 23 1.69 -13.58 7.57
CA GLU A 23 0.58 -13.52 6.63
C GLU A 23 0.99 -12.75 5.34
N GLU A 24 0.64 -13.29 4.19
CA GLU A 24 1.00 -12.70 2.90
C GLU A 24 0.54 -11.23 2.78
N GLY A 25 1.48 -10.36 2.39
CA GLY A 25 1.21 -8.93 2.20
C GLY A 25 1.02 -8.15 3.50
N THR A 26 1.27 -8.75 4.67
CA THR A 26 1.16 -8.06 5.96
C THR A 26 2.50 -7.54 6.47
N TRP A 27 2.44 -6.38 7.11
CA TRP A 27 3.60 -5.60 7.53
C TRP A 27 3.35 -4.97 8.90
N PHE A 28 4.41 -4.83 9.68
CA PHE A 28 4.43 -4.13 10.96
C PHE A 28 5.41 -2.94 10.90
N CYS A 29 4.98 -1.79 11.41
CA CYS A 29 5.83 -0.62 11.60
C CYS A 29 6.15 -0.45 13.10
N PRO A 30 7.42 -0.57 13.52
CA PRO A 30 7.81 -0.44 14.92
C PRO A 30 7.75 1.01 15.43
N ASP A 31 7.90 2.02 14.57
CA ASP A 31 7.90 3.44 14.98
C ASP A 31 6.49 3.94 15.36
N CYS A 32 5.46 3.49 14.65
CA CYS A 32 4.07 3.87 14.95
C CYS A 32 3.19 2.71 15.44
N VAL A 33 3.78 1.53 15.64
CA VAL A 33 3.19 0.32 16.23
C VAL A 33 1.92 -0.16 15.53
N ARG A 34 1.85 0.01 14.20
CA ARG A 34 0.71 -0.42 13.39
C ARG A 34 1.07 -1.61 12.51
N SER A 35 0.17 -2.58 12.48
CA SER A 35 0.16 -3.65 11.49
C SER A 35 -0.84 -3.33 10.39
N PHE A 36 -0.51 -3.66 9.14
CA PHE A 36 -1.37 -3.43 7.98
C PHE A 36 -1.14 -4.47 6.89
N LYS A 37 -2.10 -4.57 5.96
CA LYS A 37 -2.04 -5.47 4.81
C LYS A 37 -2.10 -4.69 3.51
N LEU A 38 -1.24 -5.02 2.56
CA LEU A 38 -1.29 -4.54 1.18
C LEU A 38 -1.84 -5.64 0.28
N LYS A 39 -2.61 -5.22 -0.72
CA LYS A 39 -3.19 -6.10 -1.73
C LYS A 39 -3.23 -5.36 -3.06
N PHE A 40 -2.61 -5.92 -4.10
CA PHE A 40 -2.83 -5.43 -5.45
C PHE A 40 -4.27 -5.72 -5.89
N LEU A 41 -4.97 -4.69 -6.37
CA LEU A 41 -6.35 -4.80 -6.83
C LEU A 41 -6.46 -4.86 -8.36
N GLY A 42 -5.45 -4.37 -9.09
CA GLY A 42 -5.46 -4.28 -10.55
C GLY A 42 -4.84 -2.97 -11.05
N VAL A 43 -4.68 -2.86 -12.38
CA VAL A 43 -4.28 -1.62 -13.05
C VAL A 43 -5.55 -0.89 -13.50
N GLY A 44 -5.76 0.33 -13.01
CA GLY A 44 -6.88 1.18 -13.41
C GLY A 44 -6.68 1.82 -14.79
N ALA A 45 -7.78 2.23 -15.43
CA ALA A 45 -7.75 3.09 -16.62
C ALA A 45 -7.92 4.56 -16.20
N PRO A 46 -7.29 5.54 -16.88
CA PRO A 46 -7.50 6.96 -16.60
C PRO A 46 -8.97 7.33 -16.78
N HIS A 47 -9.57 7.96 -15.76
CA HIS A 47 -10.92 8.52 -15.90
C HIS A 47 -10.87 9.75 -16.81
N THR A 48 -11.37 9.65 -18.04
CA THR A 48 -11.62 10.82 -18.87
C THR A 48 -12.86 11.54 -18.36
N ARG A 49 -12.71 12.37 -17.33
CA ARG A 49 -13.77 13.30 -16.92
C ARG A 49 -14.02 14.25 -18.10
N LYS A 50 -15.05 13.97 -18.90
CA LYS A 50 -15.62 15.01 -19.77
C LYS A 50 -16.19 16.07 -18.85
N GLU A 51 -15.50 17.19 -18.72
CA GLU A 51 -16.08 18.38 -18.11
C GLU A 51 -17.35 18.72 -18.91
N ILE A 52 -18.51 18.66 -18.25
CA ILE A 52 -19.76 19.18 -18.81
C ILE A 52 -19.71 20.69 -18.55
N PRO A 53 -19.58 21.54 -19.59
CA PRO A 53 -19.61 22.98 -19.39
C PRO A 53 -20.99 23.38 -18.83
N ARG A 54 -20.99 24.27 -17.85
CA ARG A 54 -22.22 24.93 -17.38
C ARG A 54 -22.72 25.94 -18.40
#